data_AF-A0A536L935-F1
#
_entry.id   AF-A0A536L935-F1
#
_cell.length_a   1.000
_cell.length_b   1.000
_cell.length_c   1.000
_cell.angle_alpha   90.00
_cell.angle_beta   90.00
_cell.angle_gamma   90.00
#
_symmetry.space_group_name_H-M   'P 1'
#
loop_
_entity.id
_entity.type
_entity.pdbx_description
1 polymer ?
#
loop_
_entity_poly.entity_id
_entity_poly.type
_entity_poly.pdbx_seq_one_letter_code
_entity_poly.pdbx_strand_id
1 'polypeptide(L)'
;MTRVNGPNGRDRKRLRGLMLDGMRCQRFSFSRKGQAIVETALLLPILMLLVMGSADLGRVFYYAIAVTNSAREAARQGTYYDPISGSNAYDSYAQVLAAAQKEVPSDVTLSLPASTPSHCLTGAPSSWSIYYPTEPNSGYVFICFDGNDSQATAAMQTIQVIILYNFSPVTPLAEVVGASLIQVEASTTMQVQKQQ
;
A
#
# COMPACT_ATOMS: atom_id res chain seq x y z
N MET A 1 -90.87 58.03 -61.66
CA MET A 1 -89.41 58.26 -61.52
C MET A 1 -89.20 58.62 -60.05
N THR A 2 -88.56 57.81 -59.21
CA THR A 2 -87.13 57.49 -59.20
C THR A 2 -86.87 56.20 -58.39
N ARG A 3 -85.84 55.44 -58.80
CA ARG A 3 -85.27 54.28 -58.09
C ARG A 3 -84.64 54.69 -56.76
N VAL A 4 -84.62 53.80 -55.76
CA VAL A 4 -83.38 53.36 -55.08
C VAL A 4 -83.52 51.90 -54.64
N ASN A 5 -82.59 51.07 -55.10
CA ASN A 5 -82.30 49.71 -54.63
C ASN A 5 -81.17 49.83 -53.57
N GLY A 6 -81.24 49.08 -52.48
CA GLY A 6 -80.16 48.96 -51.51
C GLY A 6 -80.38 47.75 -50.57
N PRO A 7 -79.31 47.03 -50.16
CA PRO A 7 -79.29 45.57 -50.30
C PRO A 7 -79.13 44.78 -48.98
N ASN A 8 -79.38 43.47 -49.13
CA ASN A 8 -78.66 42.33 -48.57
C ASN A 8 -78.35 42.23 -47.07
N GLY A 9 -78.91 41.16 -46.49
CA GLY A 9 -78.06 40.06 -46.01
C GLY A 9 -77.56 40.16 -44.57
N ARG A 10 -78.31 39.56 -43.65
CA ARG A 10 -77.76 39.03 -42.40
C ARG A 10 -78.19 37.60 -42.22
N ASP A 11 -77.34 36.71 -42.71
CA ASP A 11 -77.29 35.32 -42.25
C ASP A 11 -76.08 35.20 -41.32
N ARG A 12 -76.33 34.93 -40.04
CA ARG A 12 -75.29 34.62 -39.04
C ARG A 12 -75.69 33.35 -38.32
N LYS A 13 -75.31 32.21 -38.90
CA LYS A 13 -74.97 31.00 -38.15
C LYS A 13 -73.46 30.85 -38.15
N ARG A 14 -72.82 31.10 -37.00
CA ARG A 14 -71.45 30.63 -36.73
C ARG A 14 -71.48 29.78 -35.46
N LEU A 15 -71.74 28.50 -35.69
CA LEU A 15 -71.39 27.43 -34.76
C LEU A 15 -69.87 27.22 -34.79
N ARG A 16 -69.37 26.68 -33.67
CA ARG A 16 -68.01 26.15 -33.41
C ARG A 16 -67.00 27.15 -32.84
N GLY A 17 -67.09 27.35 -31.53
CA GLY A 17 -65.90 27.52 -30.68
C GLY A 17 -65.57 26.17 -30.06
N LEU A 18 -64.76 25.37 -30.77
CA LEU A 18 -64.24 24.11 -30.25
C LEU A 18 -63.11 24.43 -29.26
N MET A 19 -63.30 23.97 -28.03
CA MET A 19 -62.33 23.28 -27.18
C MET A 19 -60.87 23.72 -27.26
N LEU A 20 -60.44 24.41 -26.19
CA LEU A 20 -59.19 24.16 -25.45
C LEU A 20 -58.05 23.55 -26.29
N ASP A 21 -57.32 24.40 -27.01
CA ASP A 21 -56.05 24.00 -27.59
C ASP A 21 -55.01 23.91 -26.46
N GLY A 22 -54.74 22.69 -26.05
CA GLY A 22 -53.90 22.35 -24.92
C GLY A 22 -52.47 22.83 -25.17
N MET A 23 -52.03 23.75 -24.31
CA MET A 23 -50.61 23.97 -24.04
C MET A 23 -50.05 22.65 -23.50
N ARG A 24 -49.57 21.80 -24.41
CA ARG A 24 -48.79 20.62 -24.05
C ARG A 24 -47.49 21.14 -23.46
N CYS A 25 -47.45 21.28 -22.14
CA CYS A 25 -46.20 21.31 -21.40
C CYS A 25 -45.43 20.07 -21.84
N GLN A 26 -44.41 20.29 -22.67
CA GLN A 26 -43.51 19.28 -23.14
C GLN A 26 -42.71 18.87 -21.90
N ARG A 27 -43.26 17.91 -21.17
CA ARG A 27 -42.66 17.30 -19.99
C ARG A 27 -41.27 16.88 -20.46
N PHE A 28 -40.25 17.58 -19.98
CA PHE A 28 -38.85 17.23 -20.21
C PHE A 28 -38.74 15.74 -19.85
N SER A 29 -38.71 14.90 -20.87
CA SER A 29 -38.52 13.47 -20.70
C SER A 29 -37.11 13.35 -20.17
N PHE A 30 -36.99 13.13 -18.86
CA PHE A 30 -35.72 12.85 -18.21
C PHE A 30 -35.12 11.65 -18.94
N SER A 31 -34.14 11.94 -19.79
CA SER A 31 -33.43 10.94 -20.57
C SER A 31 -32.72 10.00 -19.62
N ARG A 32 -33.15 8.73 -19.56
CA ARG A 32 -32.51 7.66 -18.78
C ARG A 32 -31.01 7.50 -19.08
N LYS A 33 -30.53 8.05 -20.20
CA LYS A 33 -29.13 8.00 -20.63
C LYS A 33 -28.18 8.75 -19.68
N GLY A 34 -28.65 9.77 -18.94
CA GLY A 34 -27.84 10.49 -17.95
C GLY A 34 -27.85 9.86 -16.56
N GLN A 35 -28.88 9.08 -16.24
CA GLN A 35 -29.05 8.49 -14.91
C GLN A 35 -27.95 7.48 -14.58
N ALA A 36 -27.58 6.60 -15.53
CA ALA A 36 -26.52 5.63 -15.34
C ALA A 36 -25.14 6.27 -15.06
N ILE A 37 -24.86 7.44 -15.67
CA ILE A 37 -23.62 8.19 -15.43
C ILE A 37 -23.60 8.73 -14.00
N VAL A 38 -24.73 9.24 -13.51
CA VAL A 38 -24.84 9.76 -12.13
C VAL A 38 -24.74 8.63 -11.10
N GLU A 39 -25.41 7.50 -11.33
CA GLU A 39 -25.31 6.31 -10.47
C GLU A 39 -23.88 5.78 -10.39
N THR A 40 -23.18 5.71 -11.54
CA THR A 40 -21.77 5.29 -11.57
C THR A 40 -20.85 6.30 -10.90
N ALA A 41 -21.09 7.61 -11.09
CA ALA A 41 -20.30 8.67 -10.43
C ALA A 41 -20.43 8.64 -8.90
N LEU A 42 -21.59 8.24 -8.37
CA LEU A 42 -21.81 8.09 -6.93
C LEU A 42 -21.13 6.84 -6.36
N LEU A 43 -21.01 5.76 -7.15
CA LEU A 43 -20.33 4.53 -6.73
C LEU A 43 -18.80 4.58 -6.93
N LEU A 44 -18.33 5.39 -7.88
CA LEU A 44 -16.92 5.56 -8.22
C LEU A 44 -16.01 5.81 -7.00
N PRO A 45 -16.33 6.72 -6.04
CA PRO A 45 -15.46 6.93 -4.89
C PRO A 45 -15.31 5.68 -4.01
N ILE A 46 -16.37 4.88 -3.84
CA ILE A 46 -16.33 3.63 -3.05
C ILE A 46 -15.51 2.57 -3.78
N LEU A 47 -15.70 2.44 -5.09
CA LEU A 47 -14.92 1.53 -5.92
C LEU A 47 -13.44 1.90 -5.92
N MET A 48 -13.11 3.19 -6.03
CA MET A 48 -11.74 3.67 -5.93
C MET A 48 -11.12 3.36 -4.57
N LEU A 49 -11.85 3.55 -3.48
CA LEU A 49 -11.38 3.20 -2.13
C LEU A 49 -11.07 1.71 -2.04
N LEU A 50 -11.93 0.84 -2.58
CA LEU A 50 -11.72 -0.61 -2.56
C LEU A 50 -10.48 -1.02 -3.39
N VAL A 51 -10.30 -0.45 -4.58
CA VAL A 51 -9.13 -0.70 -5.42
C VAL A 51 -7.84 -0.21 -4.75
N MET A 52 -7.85 1.02 -4.22
CA MET A 52 -6.72 1.60 -3.51
C MET A 52 -6.36 0.80 -2.24
N GLY A 53 -7.34 0.47 -1.41
CA GLY A 53 -7.11 -0.31 -0.19
C GLY A 53 -6.59 -1.72 -0.48
N SER A 54 -7.11 -2.39 -1.51
CA SER A 54 -6.60 -3.70 -1.93
C SER A 54 -5.18 -3.63 -2.52
N ALA A 55 -4.84 -2.56 -3.23
CA ALA A 55 -3.48 -2.34 -3.76
C ALA A 55 -2.46 -2.17 -2.62
N ASP A 56 -2.77 -1.37 -1.60
CA ASP A 56 -1.88 -1.20 -0.45
C ASP A 56 -1.72 -2.50 0.35
N LEU A 57 -2.78 -3.28 0.54
CA LEU A 57 -2.67 -4.61 1.15
C LEU A 57 -1.74 -5.52 0.36
N GLY A 58 -1.85 -5.55 -0.96
CA GLY A 58 -0.95 -6.31 -1.83
C GLY A 58 0.51 -5.87 -1.67
N ARG A 59 0.75 -4.56 -1.56
CA ARG A 59 2.09 -4.00 -1.31
C ARG A 59 2.65 -4.43 0.03
N VAL A 60 1.87 -4.36 1.12
CA VAL A 60 2.32 -4.80 2.45
C VAL A 60 2.85 -6.23 2.41
N PHE A 61 2.10 -7.17 1.80
CA PHE A 61 2.55 -8.56 1.68
C PHE A 61 3.78 -8.71 0.78
N TYR A 62 3.85 -7.97 -0.31
CA TYR A 62 5.01 -7.98 -1.21
C TYR A 62 6.30 -7.59 -0.46
N TYR A 63 6.30 -6.49 0.30
CA TYR A 63 7.48 -6.08 1.07
C TYR A 63 7.74 -7.01 2.25
N ALA A 64 6.71 -7.53 2.93
CA ALA A 64 6.90 -8.49 4.02
C ALA A 64 7.63 -9.76 3.54
N ILE A 65 7.29 -10.26 2.35
CA ILE A 65 7.99 -11.39 1.73
C ILE A 65 9.43 -11.01 1.37
N ALA A 66 9.63 -9.84 0.75
CA ALA A 66 10.97 -9.35 0.38
C ALA A 66 11.89 -9.22 1.60
N VAL A 67 11.40 -8.62 2.69
CA VAL A 67 12.12 -8.46 3.96
C VAL A 67 12.40 -9.83 4.61
N THR A 68 11.46 -10.77 4.55
CA THR A 68 11.68 -12.13 5.06
C THR A 68 12.76 -12.87 4.27
N ASN A 69 12.76 -12.75 2.94
CA ASN A 69 13.79 -13.35 2.10
C ASN A 69 15.16 -12.69 2.33
N SER A 70 15.18 -11.37 2.48
CA SER A 70 16.37 -10.60 2.84
C SER A 70 17.01 -11.06 4.15
N ALA A 71 16.21 -11.28 5.21
CA ALA A 71 16.71 -11.82 6.48
C ALA A 71 17.34 -13.21 6.31
N ARG A 72 16.75 -14.06 5.47
CA ARG A 72 17.29 -15.41 5.18
C ARG A 72 18.60 -15.36 4.42
N GLU A 73 18.71 -14.52 3.40
CA GLU A 73 19.94 -14.40 2.63
C GLU A 73 21.07 -13.78 3.47
N ALA A 74 20.74 -12.77 4.29
CA ALA A 74 21.68 -12.21 5.25
C ALA A 74 22.20 -13.26 6.23
N ALA A 75 21.30 -14.05 6.84
CA ALA A 75 21.69 -15.14 7.72
C ALA A 75 22.57 -16.16 7.00
N ARG A 76 22.22 -16.53 5.76
CA ARG A 76 23.01 -17.46 4.93
C ARG A 76 24.43 -16.97 4.71
N GLN A 77 24.59 -15.68 4.38
CA GLN A 77 25.91 -15.09 4.18
C GLN A 77 26.75 -15.12 5.44
N GLY A 78 26.15 -14.80 6.60
CA GLY A 78 26.85 -14.90 7.87
C GLY A 78 27.34 -16.33 8.17
N THR A 79 26.59 -17.37 7.76
CA THR A 79 26.92 -18.78 8.14
C THR A 79 28.09 -19.39 7.38
N TYR A 80 28.65 -18.67 6.40
CA TYR A 80 29.77 -19.17 5.61
C TYR A 80 31.03 -19.25 6.47
N TYR A 81 31.44 -20.47 6.81
CA TYR A 81 32.63 -20.75 7.62
C TYR A 81 33.65 -21.54 6.83
N ASP A 82 34.87 -21.01 6.73
CA ASP A 82 36.01 -21.71 6.14
C ASP A 82 36.79 -22.45 7.24
N PRO A 83 36.74 -23.80 7.27
CA PRO A 83 37.44 -24.58 8.29
C PRO A 83 38.96 -24.55 8.15
N ILE A 84 39.51 -24.16 7.00
CA ILE A 84 40.95 -24.12 6.74
C ILE A 84 41.56 -22.86 7.36
N SER A 85 40.94 -21.71 7.14
CA SER A 85 41.36 -20.43 7.74
C SER A 85 40.80 -20.21 9.15
N GLY A 86 39.83 -21.03 9.59
CA GLY A 86 39.16 -20.90 10.88
C GLY A 86 38.33 -19.63 11.00
N SER A 87 37.93 -19.04 9.87
CA SER A 87 37.28 -17.73 9.78
C SER A 87 36.14 -17.73 8.76
N ASN A 88 35.33 -16.67 8.79
CA ASN A 88 34.26 -16.42 7.82
C ASN A 88 34.69 -15.27 6.91
N ALA A 89 34.55 -15.45 5.60
CA ALA A 89 34.75 -14.35 4.65
C ALA A 89 33.72 -13.21 4.82
N TYR A 90 32.65 -13.46 5.57
CA TYR A 90 31.54 -12.54 5.86
C TYR A 90 31.36 -12.33 7.37
N ASP A 91 32.47 -12.13 8.09
CA ASP A 91 32.51 -11.92 9.54
C ASP A 91 32.05 -10.52 10.00
N SER A 92 31.76 -9.61 9.06
CA SER A 92 31.33 -8.25 9.39
C SER A 92 29.84 -8.01 9.17
N TYR A 93 29.25 -7.20 10.05
CA TYR A 93 27.86 -6.74 9.91
C TYR A 93 27.60 -6.03 8.58
N ALA A 94 28.60 -5.32 8.04
CA ALA A 94 28.47 -4.61 6.78
C ALA A 94 28.25 -5.56 5.59
N GLN A 95 28.92 -6.72 5.58
CA GLN A 95 28.75 -7.70 4.52
C GLN A 95 27.40 -8.42 4.60
N VAL A 96 26.96 -8.75 5.83
CA VAL A 96 25.64 -9.34 6.08
C VAL A 96 24.53 -8.34 5.72
N LEU A 97 24.70 -7.06 6.05
CA LEU A 97 23.77 -5.99 5.64
C LEU A 97 23.72 -5.84 4.12
N ALA A 98 24.88 -5.85 3.44
CA ALA A 98 24.93 -5.73 1.98
C ALA A 98 24.16 -6.86 1.28
N ALA A 99 24.18 -8.07 1.84
CA ALA A 99 23.37 -9.18 1.37
C ALA A 99 21.88 -8.94 1.56
N ALA A 100 21.47 -8.48 2.74
CA ALA A 100 20.08 -8.08 2.99
C ALA A 100 19.62 -6.98 2.00
N GLN A 101 20.44 -5.97 1.76
CA GLN A 101 20.13 -4.85 0.85
C GLN A 101 19.96 -5.29 -0.61
N LYS A 102 20.64 -6.37 -1.03
CA LYS A 102 20.53 -6.90 -2.39
C LYS A 102 19.19 -7.59 -2.67
N GLU A 103 18.57 -8.14 -1.64
CA GLU A 103 17.30 -8.88 -1.74
C GLU A 103 16.06 -7.99 -1.65
N VAL A 104 16.21 -6.75 -1.16
CA VAL A 104 15.09 -5.81 -1.09
C VAL A 104 14.98 -4.94 -2.36
N PRO A 105 13.76 -4.50 -2.71
CA PRO A 105 13.53 -3.50 -3.76
C PRO A 105 14.28 -2.18 -3.49
N SER A 106 14.57 -1.41 -4.55
CA SER A 106 15.35 -0.17 -4.46
C SER A 106 14.69 0.99 -3.70
N ASP A 107 13.38 0.90 -3.46
CA ASP A 107 12.61 1.86 -2.66
C ASP A 107 12.60 1.53 -1.15
N VAL A 108 13.21 0.41 -0.77
CA VAL A 108 13.42 0.01 0.63
C VAL A 108 14.83 0.38 1.06
N THR A 109 14.95 1.06 2.19
CA THR A 109 16.25 1.39 2.79
C THR A 109 16.49 0.53 4.02
N LEU A 110 17.50 -0.35 3.96
CA LEU A 110 17.93 -1.13 5.12
C LEU A 110 19.24 -0.56 5.67
N SER A 111 19.32 -0.40 6.99
CA SER A 111 20.52 0.09 7.67
C SER A 111 20.75 -0.61 8.99
N LEU A 112 21.97 -0.51 9.51
CA LEU A 112 22.28 -0.91 10.88
C LEU A 112 21.81 0.18 11.84
N PRO A 113 21.23 -0.17 13.00
CA PRO A 113 20.78 0.81 13.98
C PRO A 113 21.97 1.55 14.59
N ALA A 114 21.83 2.88 14.73
CA ALA A 114 22.86 3.75 15.29
C ALA A 114 22.80 3.87 16.82
N SER A 115 21.72 3.38 17.44
CA SER A 115 21.49 3.39 18.88
C SER A 115 21.52 1.97 19.46
N THR A 116 21.77 1.85 20.76
CA THR A 116 21.80 0.54 21.45
C THR A 116 20.40 -0.10 21.51
N PRO A 117 20.29 -1.43 21.27
CA PRO A 117 21.34 -2.34 20.83
C PRO A 117 21.71 -2.09 19.36
N SER A 118 23.01 -2.02 19.06
CA SER A 118 23.48 -1.61 17.73
C SER A 118 23.53 -2.76 16.73
N HIS A 119 23.53 -4.01 17.20
CA HIS A 119 23.65 -5.18 16.35
C HIS A 119 22.69 -6.30 16.77
N CYS A 120 22.65 -6.71 18.03
CA CYS A 120 21.86 -7.85 18.47
C CYS A 120 20.64 -7.43 19.30
N LEU A 121 19.46 -7.68 18.74
CA LEU A 121 18.21 -7.45 19.42
C LEU A 121 17.83 -8.71 20.23
N THR A 122 17.74 -8.56 21.55
CA THR A 122 17.33 -9.63 22.45
C THR A 122 15.94 -9.35 23.02
N GLY A 123 15.33 -10.35 23.66
CA GLY A 123 13.99 -10.25 24.24
C GLY A 123 12.89 -10.73 23.31
N ALA A 124 11.65 -10.45 23.69
CA ALA A 124 10.46 -10.87 22.96
C ALA A 124 10.03 -9.81 21.93
N PRO A 125 9.41 -10.21 20.81
CA PRO A 125 8.85 -9.30 19.80
C PRO A 125 8.01 -8.15 20.36
N SER A 126 7.28 -8.40 21.45
CA SER A 126 6.44 -7.39 22.12
C SER A 126 7.21 -6.20 22.69
N SER A 127 8.52 -6.34 22.93
CA SER A 127 9.38 -5.26 23.45
C SER A 127 10.05 -4.42 22.36
N TRP A 128 9.87 -4.77 21.08
CA TRP A 128 10.68 -4.19 20.00
C TRP A 128 10.07 -2.95 19.33
N SER A 129 8.88 -2.51 19.75
CA SER A 129 8.16 -1.38 19.13
C SER A 129 8.96 -0.08 19.07
N ILE A 130 9.87 0.15 20.02
CA ILE A 130 10.73 1.34 20.10
C ILE A 130 11.93 1.30 19.14
N TYR A 131 12.26 0.14 18.59
CA TYR A 131 13.41 -0.06 17.72
C TYR A 131 13.05 -0.02 16.23
N TYR A 132 11.80 0.26 15.88
CA TYR A 132 11.42 0.52 14.51
C TYR A 132 11.95 1.88 14.04
N PRO A 133 12.36 2.01 12.77
CA PRO A 133 12.74 3.30 12.23
C PRO A 133 11.52 4.21 12.09
N THR A 134 11.76 5.51 12.22
CA THR A 134 10.71 6.55 12.09
C THR A 134 10.45 6.97 10.66
N GLU A 135 11.37 6.65 9.74
CA GLU A 135 11.28 7.04 8.33
C GLU A 135 10.45 6.04 7.52
N PRO A 136 9.71 6.51 6.49
CA PRO A 136 8.89 5.64 5.66
C PRO A 136 9.74 4.72 4.78
N ASN A 137 9.27 3.48 4.57
CA ASN A 137 9.94 2.46 3.75
C ASN A 137 11.41 2.23 4.15
N SER A 138 11.69 2.32 5.44
CA SER A 138 13.01 2.09 6.01
C SER A 138 12.96 0.92 6.99
N GLY A 139 14.09 0.24 7.17
CA GLY A 139 14.23 -0.89 8.09
C GLY A 139 15.59 -0.93 8.78
N TYR A 140 15.57 -1.40 10.03
CA TYR A 140 16.79 -1.71 10.76
C TYR A 140 17.06 -3.21 10.74
N VAL A 141 18.31 -3.57 10.46
CA VAL A 141 18.80 -4.96 10.45
C VAL A 141 19.61 -5.20 11.71
N PHE A 142 19.12 -6.07 12.56
CA PHE A 142 19.80 -6.59 13.73
C PHE A 142 20.39 -7.95 13.40
N ILE A 143 21.67 -8.13 13.68
CA ILE A 143 22.45 -9.33 13.44
C ILE A 143 23.07 -9.76 14.77
N CYS A 144 22.61 -10.90 15.27
CA CYS A 144 23.15 -11.57 16.44
C CYS A 144 24.06 -12.71 15.98
N PHE A 145 25.34 -12.60 16.29
CA PHE A 145 26.29 -13.70 16.15
C PHE A 145 26.41 -14.39 17.51
N ASP A 146 26.07 -15.68 17.57
CA ASP A 146 26.09 -16.48 18.80
C ASP A 146 25.33 -15.82 19.99
N GLY A 147 24.31 -15.02 19.69
CA GLY A 147 23.48 -14.32 20.68
C GLY A 147 24.08 -13.04 21.28
N ASN A 148 25.18 -12.50 20.73
CA ASN A 148 25.90 -11.35 21.29
C ASN A 148 25.82 -10.08 20.41
N ASP A 149 25.84 -8.90 21.06
CA ASP A 149 25.77 -7.55 20.46
C ASP A 149 27.15 -6.91 20.18
N SER A 150 28.24 -7.57 20.59
CA SER A 150 29.60 -7.08 20.38
C SER A 150 30.13 -7.59 19.05
N GLN A 151 30.80 -6.74 18.24
CA GLN A 151 31.40 -7.05 16.93
C GLN A 151 31.95 -8.47 16.91
N ALA A 152 31.13 -9.38 16.41
CA ALA A 152 31.46 -10.78 16.50
C ALA A 152 32.16 -11.12 15.20
N THR A 153 33.47 -11.35 15.34
CA THR A 153 34.16 -12.39 14.57
C THR A 153 33.22 -13.49 14.14
N ALA A 154 33.44 -14.02 12.93
CA ALA A 154 32.86 -15.25 12.39
C ALA A 154 32.05 -16.08 13.40
N ALA A 155 30.71 -16.03 13.32
CA ALA A 155 29.87 -16.86 14.18
C ALA A 155 30.28 -18.33 14.07
N MET A 156 30.29 -19.01 15.21
CA MET A 156 30.75 -20.40 15.30
C MET A 156 29.60 -21.38 15.51
N GLN A 157 28.47 -20.92 16.04
CA GLN A 157 27.32 -21.77 16.33
C GLN A 157 26.07 -21.29 15.57
N THR A 158 25.64 -20.06 15.81
CA THR A 158 24.35 -19.56 15.34
C THR A 158 24.43 -18.13 14.87
N ILE A 159 23.59 -17.82 13.88
CA ILE A 159 23.39 -16.48 13.36
C ILE A 159 21.92 -16.22 13.33
N GLN A 160 21.51 -15.15 14.00
CA GLN A 160 20.14 -14.68 14.00
C GLN A 160 20.10 -13.29 13.37
N VAL A 161 19.25 -13.13 12.36
CA VAL A 161 18.99 -11.86 11.70
C VAL A 161 17.53 -11.48 11.93
N ILE A 162 17.32 -10.29 12.48
CA ILE A 162 16.01 -9.69 12.69
C ILE A 162 15.95 -8.40 11.87
N ILE A 163 14.90 -8.22 11.09
CA ILE A 163 14.65 -6.99 10.35
C ILE A 163 13.35 -6.39 10.84
N LEU A 164 13.44 -5.15 11.35
CA LEU A 164 12.30 -4.33 11.72
C LEU A 164 12.08 -3.32 10.60
N TYR A 165 11.03 -3.53 9.80
CA TYR A 165 10.71 -2.72 8.63
C TYR A 165 9.47 -1.87 8.87
N ASN A 166 9.50 -0.63 8.42
CA ASN A 166 8.41 0.30 8.54
C ASN A 166 7.84 0.65 7.16
N PHE A 167 6.69 0.07 6.83
CA PHE A 167 6.02 0.27 5.55
C PHE A 167 5.14 1.51 5.56
N SER A 168 5.20 2.31 4.50
CA SER A 168 4.29 3.44 4.28
C SER A 168 3.29 3.14 3.14
N PRO A 169 1.98 3.06 3.46
CA PRO A 169 0.93 2.95 2.45
C PRO A 169 0.94 4.16 1.50
N VAL A 170 0.59 3.95 0.22
CA VAL A 170 0.50 5.06 -0.73
C VAL A 170 -0.85 5.77 -0.62
N THR A 171 -1.86 5.09 -0.09
CA THR A 171 -3.20 5.64 0.01
C THR A 171 -3.37 6.43 1.31
N PRO A 172 -3.97 7.63 1.25
CA PRO A 172 -4.16 8.48 2.44
C PRO A 172 -5.19 7.91 3.42
N LEU A 173 -5.90 6.83 3.05
CA LEU A 173 -6.85 6.17 3.94
C LEU A 173 -6.16 5.67 5.22
N ALA A 174 -4.92 5.19 5.10
CA ALA A 174 -4.15 4.72 6.23
C ALA A 174 -3.86 5.86 7.23
N GLU A 175 -3.61 7.07 6.74
CA GLU A 175 -3.45 8.27 7.59
C GLU A 175 -4.75 8.63 8.32
N VAL A 176 -5.91 8.50 7.65
CA VAL A 176 -7.24 8.79 8.24
C VAL A 176 -7.55 7.86 9.43
N VAL A 177 -7.05 6.62 9.41
CA VAL A 177 -7.24 5.64 10.50
C VAL A 177 -6.09 5.67 11.51
N GLY A 178 -5.12 6.57 11.35
CA GLY A 178 -3.96 6.69 12.24
C GLY A 178 -2.90 5.60 12.05
N ALA A 179 -2.96 4.86 10.94
CA ALA A 179 -2.02 3.81 10.55
C ALA A 179 -1.09 4.31 9.42
N SER A 180 -0.49 5.49 9.60
CA SER A 180 0.43 6.09 8.61
C SER A 180 1.68 5.22 8.34
N LEU A 181 1.99 4.33 9.27
CA LEU A 181 3.16 3.46 9.29
C LEU A 181 2.74 2.07 9.77
N ILE A 182 3.08 1.04 8.99
CA ILE A 182 2.79 -0.36 9.31
C ILE A 182 4.11 -1.07 9.62
N GLN A 183 4.20 -1.56 10.86
CA GLN A 183 5.36 -2.30 11.35
C GLN A 183 5.35 -3.74 10.84
N VAL A 184 6.45 -4.16 10.22
CA VAL A 184 6.66 -5.51 9.72
C VAL A 184 7.94 -6.07 10.35
N GLU A 185 7.84 -7.27 10.90
CA GLU A 185 8.96 -8.00 11.49
C GLU A 185 9.30 -9.22 10.64
N ALA A 186 10.59 -9.43 10.40
CA ALA A 186 11.12 -10.71 9.95
C ALA A 186 12.26 -11.17 10.87
N SER A 187 12.26 -12.45 11.21
CA SER A 187 13.30 -13.06 12.03
C SER A 187 13.73 -14.38 11.40
N THR A 188 15.05 -14.63 11.33
CA THR A 188 15.62 -15.88 10.84
C THR A 188 16.83 -16.25 11.66
N THR A 189 16.91 -17.51 12.06
CA THR A 189 18.09 -18.08 12.73
C THR A 189 18.63 -19.25 11.93
N MET A 190 19.94 -19.30 11.74
CA MET A 190 20.66 -20.39 11.06
C MET A 190 21.82 -20.90 11.91
N GLN A 191 22.15 -22.18 11.76
CA GLN A 191 23.30 -22.82 12.40
C GLN A 191 24.49 -22.78 11.45
N VAL A 192 25.66 -22.42 11.97
CA VAL A 192 26.92 -22.42 11.22
C VAL A 192 27.38 -23.86 11.03
N GLN A 193 27.56 -24.27 9.79
CA GLN A 193 28.00 -25.63 9.46
C GLN A 193 29.51 -25.72 9.68
N LYS A 194 29.94 -26.13 10.88
CA LYS A 194 31.33 -26.53 11.09
C LYS A 194 31.53 -27.87 10.35
N GLN A 195 32.27 -27.88 9.24
CA GLN A 195 32.68 -29.14 8.62
C GLN A 195 33.58 -29.87 9.63
N GLN A 196 33.05 -30.96 10.20
CA GLN A 196 33.81 -31.89 11.02
C GLN A 196 34.65 -32.82 10.15
#